data_AF-A0A4V1ADK3-F1
#
_entry.id   AF-A0A4V1ADK3-F1
#
_cell.length_a   1.000
_cell.length_b   1.000
_cell.length_c   1.000
_cell.angle_alpha   90.00
_cell.angle_beta   90.00
_cell.angle_gamma   90.00
#
_symmetry.space_group_name_H-M   'P 1'
#
loop_
_entity.id
_entity.type
_entity.pdbx_description
1 polymer ?
#
loop_
_entity_poly.entity_id
_entity_poly.type
_entity_poly.pdbx_seq_one_letter_code
_entity_poly.pdbx_strand_id
1 'polypeptide(L)'
;MKRKLSTIFDASIALDIIGSKRENLNKAQRRPSSYVLENAPILKHNAALIINSIWERKFANEMFMHIDMADAGKFVFMFFLDAQGKEQIGAIREMILLFTETAAIFVSLSINTSLEEDSSSIAYLDSSECKLLARELCLLDPVGGGNYPLNYLMIIDPHLLVRYQVPLKFSHCYGAYQKFGLQLPHLLGLIEEYSSFATTT
;
A
#
# COMPACT_ATOMS: atom_id res chain seq x y z
N MET A 1 -29.54 -36.25 -58.49
CA MET A 1 -29.39 -36.06 -57.02
C MET A 1 -27.91 -35.98 -56.67
N LYS A 2 -27.54 -35.09 -55.74
CA LYS A 2 -26.20 -34.79 -55.18
C LYS A 2 -25.34 -33.78 -55.95
N ARG A 3 -25.56 -32.49 -55.67
CA ARG A 3 -24.51 -31.44 -55.74
C ARG A 3 -23.66 -31.55 -54.47
N LYS A 4 -22.35 -31.74 -54.59
CA LYS A 4 -21.38 -31.51 -53.50
C LYS A 4 -21.09 -30.01 -53.47
N LEU A 5 -21.50 -29.35 -52.41
CA LEU A 5 -21.08 -27.98 -52.08
C LEU A 5 -19.91 -28.07 -51.10
N SER A 6 -18.84 -27.40 -51.48
CA SER A 6 -17.62 -27.11 -50.72
C SER A 6 -17.92 -26.54 -49.34
N THR A 7 -17.25 -27.07 -48.32
CA THR A 7 -17.05 -26.36 -47.05
C THR A 7 -15.56 -26.11 -46.93
N ILE A 8 -15.12 -24.98 -47.49
CA ILE A 8 -13.91 -24.30 -47.05
C ILE A 8 -14.30 -23.72 -45.69
N PHE A 9 -14.04 -24.46 -44.62
CA PHE A 9 -14.13 -23.92 -43.28
C PHE A 9 -12.84 -23.14 -43.04
N ASP A 10 -12.97 -21.81 -43.05
CA ASP A 10 -11.88 -20.85 -42.86
C ASP A 10 -11.12 -21.10 -41.55
N ALA A 11 -9.90 -21.60 -41.67
CA ALA A 11 -8.92 -21.67 -40.58
C ALA A 11 -8.59 -20.27 -40.00
N SER A 12 -8.89 -19.20 -40.74
CA SER A 12 -8.78 -17.81 -40.30
C SER A 12 -9.69 -17.50 -39.11
N ILE A 13 -10.93 -18.03 -39.11
CA ILE A 13 -11.92 -17.73 -38.07
C ILE A 13 -11.56 -18.46 -36.75
N ALA A 14 -10.99 -19.67 -36.86
CA ALA A 14 -10.54 -20.42 -35.69
C ALA A 14 -9.32 -19.77 -34.99
N LEU A 15 -8.41 -19.15 -35.76
CA LEU A 15 -7.27 -18.42 -35.21
C LEU A 15 -7.69 -17.10 -34.54
N ASP A 16 -8.66 -16.37 -35.11
CA ASP A 16 -9.20 -15.15 -34.49
C ASP A 16 -9.95 -15.43 -33.20
N ILE A 17 -10.66 -16.55 -33.08
CA ILE A 17 -11.36 -16.92 -31.83
C ILE A 17 -10.37 -17.34 -30.74
N ILE A 18 -9.25 -17.99 -31.10
CA ILE A 18 -8.20 -18.39 -30.16
C ILE A 18 -7.32 -17.20 -29.77
N GLY A 19 -7.02 -16.29 -30.70
CA GLY A 19 -6.36 -15.01 -30.44
C GLY A 19 -7.20 -14.10 -29.55
N SER A 20 -8.50 -13.97 -29.86
CA SER A 20 -9.45 -13.16 -29.08
C SER A 20 -9.72 -13.72 -27.68
N LYS A 21 -9.68 -15.06 -27.49
CA LYS A 21 -9.71 -15.66 -26.14
C LYS A 21 -8.41 -15.47 -25.37
N ARG A 22 -7.24 -15.46 -26.02
CA ARG A 22 -5.95 -15.19 -25.35
C ARG A 22 -5.76 -13.72 -25.00
N GLU A 23 -6.27 -12.79 -25.81
CA GLU A 23 -6.22 -11.36 -25.50
C GLU A 23 -7.22 -10.96 -24.40
N ASN A 24 -8.37 -11.63 -24.30
CA ASN A 24 -9.33 -11.38 -23.21
C ASN A 24 -9.00 -12.10 -21.89
N LEU A 25 -8.11 -13.11 -21.90
CA LEU A 25 -7.60 -13.74 -20.66
C LEU A 25 -6.46 -12.96 -20.00
N ASN A 26 -5.89 -11.96 -20.69
CA ASN A 26 -4.73 -11.18 -20.23
C ASN A 26 -5.08 -9.79 -19.64
N LYS A 27 -6.35 -9.54 -19.31
CA LYS A 27 -6.75 -8.36 -18.51
C LYS A 27 -7.59 -8.72 -17.27
N ALA A 28 -7.44 -9.95 -16.75
CA ALA A 28 -7.76 -10.17 -15.35
C ALA A 28 -6.69 -9.44 -14.51
N GLN A 29 -7.06 -8.31 -13.93
CA GLN A 29 -6.21 -7.47 -13.08
C GLN A 29 -5.52 -8.34 -12.02
N ARG A 30 -4.19 -8.48 -12.12
CA ARG A 30 -3.44 -9.32 -11.19
C ARG A 30 -3.27 -8.56 -9.88
N ARG A 31 -4.02 -9.01 -8.86
CA ARG A 31 -3.92 -8.48 -7.50
C ARG A 31 -2.52 -8.69 -6.93
N PRO A 32 -2.06 -7.81 -6.02
CA PRO A 32 -0.83 -8.05 -5.26
C PRO A 32 -0.91 -9.40 -4.55
N SER A 33 0.21 -10.10 -4.51
CA SER A 33 0.27 -11.45 -3.92
C SER A 33 -0.10 -11.46 -2.43
N SER A 34 0.11 -10.33 -1.76
CA SER A 34 -0.17 -10.12 -0.35
C SER A 34 -1.54 -9.48 -0.05
N TYR A 35 -2.37 -9.24 -1.07
CA TYR A 35 -3.63 -8.54 -0.93
C TYR A 35 -4.69 -9.38 -0.21
N VAL A 36 -5.14 -8.90 0.96
CA VAL A 36 -6.21 -9.54 1.73
C VAL A 36 -7.57 -9.05 1.25
N LEU A 37 -8.33 -9.95 0.63
CA LEU A 37 -9.70 -9.68 0.15
C LEU A 37 -10.74 -10.00 1.22
N GLU A 38 -10.79 -11.26 1.64
CA GLU A 38 -11.79 -11.78 2.58
C GLU A 38 -11.37 -11.49 4.02
N ASN A 39 -12.32 -11.07 4.85
CA ASN A 39 -12.11 -10.79 6.27
C ASN A 39 -11.01 -9.74 6.55
N ALA A 40 -10.74 -8.84 5.58
CA ALA A 40 -9.84 -7.72 5.80
C ALA A 40 -10.35 -6.89 7.00
N PRO A 41 -9.53 -6.66 8.03
CA PRO A 41 -9.98 -5.94 9.19
C PRO A 41 -10.20 -4.47 8.83
N ILE A 42 -11.36 -3.95 9.20
CA ILE A 42 -11.63 -2.51 9.13
C ILE A 42 -10.85 -1.80 10.25
N LEU A 43 -10.28 -0.65 9.93
CA LEU A 43 -9.64 0.19 10.93
C LEU A 43 -10.62 0.55 12.05
N LYS A 44 -10.15 0.47 13.30
CA LYS A 44 -10.93 0.94 14.45
C LYS A 44 -11.29 2.41 14.26
N HIS A 45 -12.46 2.81 14.74
CA HIS A 45 -12.99 4.16 14.57
C HIS A 45 -11.98 5.27 14.95
N ASN A 46 -11.30 5.15 16.10
CA ASN A 46 -10.31 6.13 16.53
C ASN A 46 -9.10 6.20 15.58
N ALA A 47 -8.60 5.06 15.10
CA ALA A 47 -7.49 5.03 14.15
C ALA A 47 -7.91 5.66 12.80
N ALA A 48 -9.11 5.35 12.33
CA ALA A 48 -9.68 5.96 11.13
C ALA A 48 -9.79 7.49 11.24
N LEU A 49 -10.25 8.01 12.39
CA LEU A 49 -10.33 9.47 12.62
C LEU A 49 -8.95 10.15 12.57
N ILE A 50 -7.93 9.53 13.19
CA ILE A 50 -6.56 10.08 13.16
C ILE A 50 -6.01 10.08 11.73
N ILE A 51 -6.20 8.99 10.99
CA ILE A 51 -5.73 8.88 9.60
C ILE A 51 -6.45 9.91 8.70
N ASN A 52 -7.77 10.05 8.84
CA ASN A 52 -8.54 11.03 8.09
C ASN A 52 -8.11 12.46 8.42
N SER A 53 -7.81 12.80 9.69
CA SER A 53 -7.35 14.14 10.05
C SER A 53 -5.97 14.48 9.46
N ILE A 54 -5.09 13.49 9.32
CA ILE A 54 -3.81 13.65 8.62
C ILE A 54 -4.08 13.88 7.14
N TRP A 55 -5.02 13.11 6.58
CA TRP A 55 -5.40 13.22 5.18
C TRP A 55 -5.96 14.60 4.84
N GLU A 56 -6.92 15.10 5.62
CA GLU A 56 -7.49 16.43 5.45
C GLU A 56 -6.45 17.54 5.59
N ARG A 57 -5.43 17.36 6.44
CA ARG A 57 -4.37 18.37 6.61
C ARG A 57 -3.35 18.39 5.48
N LYS A 58 -2.99 17.23 4.93
CA LYS A 58 -1.88 17.09 3.98
C LYS A 58 -2.31 16.87 2.53
N PHE A 59 -3.46 16.23 2.31
CA PHE A 59 -3.92 15.79 1.00
C PHE A 59 -5.18 16.53 0.50
N ALA A 60 -5.80 17.41 1.30
CA ALA A 60 -7.05 18.08 0.92
C ALA A 60 -6.99 19.02 -0.30
N ASN A 61 -5.80 19.34 -0.82
CA ASN A 61 -5.66 20.11 -2.07
C ASN A 61 -5.64 19.23 -3.33
N GLU A 62 -5.52 17.91 -3.20
CA GLU A 62 -5.70 16.97 -4.31
C GLU A 62 -6.96 16.15 -4.03
N MET A 63 -8.02 16.42 -4.78
CA MET A 63 -9.33 15.74 -4.81
C MET A 63 -9.69 14.91 -3.58
N PHE A 64 -10.72 15.36 -2.86
CA PHE A 64 -11.50 14.55 -1.93
C PHE A 64 -11.51 13.09 -2.38
N MET A 65 -11.23 12.16 -1.46
CA MET A 65 -11.90 10.88 -1.53
C MET A 65 -13.39 11.19 -1.42
N HIS A 66 -14.01 11.57 -2.54
CA HIS A 66 -15.40 11.30 -2.73
C HIS A 66 -15.48 9.80 -2.49
N ILE A 67 -16.21 9.42 -1.45
CA ILE A 67 -16.56 8.04 -1.15
C ILE A 67 -17.54 7.62 -2.27
N ASP A 68 -17.08 7.66 -3.52
CA ASP A 68 -17.73 7.00 -4.63
C ASP A 68 -17.17 5.59 -4.63
N MET A 69 -18.06 4.66 -4.32
CA MET A 69 -17.81 3.25 -4.01
C MET A 69 -17.42 2.41 -5.24
N ALA A 70 -16.55 2.92 -6.09
CA ALA A 70 -16.03 2.21 -7.25
C ALA A 70 -14.55 1.87 -7.02
N ASP A 71 -14.29 0.83 -6.22
CA ASP A 71 -13.14 -0.12 -6.15
C ASP A 71 -11.72 0.27 -6.64
N ALA A 72 -11.39 1.54 -6.81
CA ALA A 72 -10.21 2.02 -7.53
C ALA A 72 -9.70 3.31 -6.87
N GLY A 73 -8.85 3.18 -5.86
CA GLY A 73 -8.31 4.38 -5.21
C GLY A 73 -7.00 4.14 -4.50
N LYS A 74 -6.17 5.18 -4.52
CA LYS A 74 -4.79 5.25 -4.02
C LYS A 74 -4.65 4.54 -2.68
N PHE A 75 -3.85 3.47 -2.65
CA PHE A 75 -3.49 2.81 -1.40
C PHE A 75 -2.65 3.75 -0.52
N VAL A 76 -2.84 3.64 0.78
CA VAL A 76 -2.05 4.36 1.78
C VAL A 76 -1.06 3.42 2.41
N PHE A 77 0.22 3.70 2.22
CA PHE A 77 1.32 2.99 2.86
C PHE A 77 1.67 3.67 4.18
N MET A 78 1.31 3.03 5.28
CA MET A 78 1.61 3.52 6.62
C MET A 78 2.84 2.83 7.17
N PHE A 79 3.90 3.60 7.37
CA PHE A 79 5.17 3.13 7.92
C PHE A 79 5.25 3.52 9.38
N PHE A 80 5.02 2.55 10.26
CA PHE A 80 5.26 2.66 11.69
C PHE A 80 6.74 2.37 11.95
N LEU A 81 7.45 3.34 12.54
CA LEU A 81 8.90 3.25 12.69
C LEU A 81 9.32 3.54 14.13
N ASP A 82 10.21 2.69 14.65
CA ASP A 82 10.83 2.89 15.94
C ASP A 82 11.91 4.00 15.88
N ALA A 83 12.56 4.24 17.02
CA ALA A 83 13.58 5.27 17.14
C ALA A 83 14.74 5.11 16.15
N GLN A 84 15.05 3.89 15.71
CA GLN A 84 16.10 3.61 14.73
C GLN A 84 15.53 3.48 13.31
N GLY A 85 14.32 2.93 13.17
CA GLY A 85 13.64 2.75 11.88
C GLY A 85 13.37 4.07 11.17
N LYS A 86 13.14 5.16 11.91
CA LYS A 86 12.93 6.49 11.31
C LYS A 86 14.14 7.02 10.53
N GLU A 87 15.34 6.52 10.80
CA GLU A 87 16.54 6.86 10.02
C GLU A 87 16.48 6.31 8.59
N GLN A 88 15.52 5.42 8.29
CA GLN A 88 15.27 4.86 6.96
C GLN A 88 14.23 5.64 6.14
N ILE A 89 13.60 6.68 6.71
CA ILE A 89 12.52 7.42 6.04
C ILE A 89 12.98 7.95 4.69
N GLY A 90 14.19 8.53 4.58
CA GLY A 90 14.72 9.05 3.32
C GLY A 90 14.75 7.98 2.21
N ALA A 91 15.28 6.79 2.51
CA ALA A 91 15.36 5.69 1.54
C ALA A 91 13.98 5.15 1.15
N ILE A 92 13.05 5.04 2.11
CA ILE A 92 11.68 4.59 1.84
C ILE A 92 10.91 5.64 1.02
N ARG A 93 11.09 6.92 1.35
CA ARG A 93 10.52 8.06 0.61
C ARG A 93 10.96 8.04 -0.84
N GLU A 94 12.24 7.84 -1.11
CA GLU A 94 12.74 7.71 -2.49
C GLU A 94 12.04 6.58 -3.25
N MET A 95 11.78 5.43 -2.61
CA MET A 95 11.03 4.32 -3.23
C MET A 95 9.57 4.68 -3.52
N ILE A 96 8.88 5.34 -2.57
CA ILE A 96 7.47 5.75 -2.73
C ILE A 96 7.33 6.75 -3.88
N LEU A 97 8.25 7.72 -3.97
CA LEU A 97 8.20 8.78 -4.99
C LEU A 97 8.44 8.27 -6.42
N LEU A 98 8.85 7.02 -6.61
CA LEU A 98 8.89 6.39 -7.94
C LEU A 98 7.47 6.13 -8.49
N PHE A 99 6.43 6.17 -7.64
CA PHE A 99 5.06 5.80 -8.01
C PHE A 99 4.07 6.93 -7.68
N THR A 100 3.51 7.56 -8.72
CA THR A 100 2.63 8.75 -8.59
C THR A 100 1.29 8.48 -7.91
N GLU A 101 0.80 7.24 -7.96
CA GLU A 101 -0.49 6.85 -7.39
C GLU A 101 -0.39 6.28 -5.97
N THR A 102 0.75 6.46 -5.30
CA THR A 102 0.94 5.99 -3.92
C THR A 102 0.96 7.16 -2.96
N ALA A 103 0.24 7.01 -1.85
CA ALA A 103 0.35 7.92 -0.72
C ALA A 103 1.04 7.18 0.44
N ALA A 104 1.88 7.89 1.19
CA ALA A 104 2.54 7.34 2.37
C ALA A 104 2.36 8.21 3.60
N ILE A 105 2.25 7.56 4.76
CA ILE A 105 2.24 8.21 6.07
C ILE A 105 3.35 7.58 6.91
N PHE A 106 4.33 8.38 7.30
CA PHE A 106 5.37 7.96 8.24
C PHE A 106 4.92 8.27 9.67
N VAL A 107 4.90 7.25 10.52
CA VAL A 107 4.40 7.31 11.90
C VAL A 107 5.55 6.94 12.85
N SER A 108 6.12 7.94 13.51
CA SER A 108 7.21 7.77 14.48
C SER A 108 7.34 9.04 15.31
N LEU A 109 7.83 8.95 16.55
CA LEU A 109 8.15 10.16 17.31
C LEU A 109 9.39 10.88 16.80
N SER A 110 9.35 12.21 16.90
CA SER A 110 10.49 13.11 16.65
C SER A 110 11.12 12.87 15.27
N ILE A 111 10.27 12.84 14.24
CA ILE A 111 10.72 12.82 12.84
C ILE A 111 11.34 14.18 12.54
N ASN A 112 12.50 14.19 11.91
CA ASN A 112 13.14 15.43 11.47
C ASN A 112 12.73 15.75 10.03
N THR A 113 11.60 16.44 9.86
CA THR A 113 11.09 16.80 8.54
C THR A 113 11.80 18.01 7.92
N SER A 114 12.72 18.67 8.62
CA SER A 114 13.38 19.90 8.14
C SER A 114 14.27 19.70 6.90
N LEU A 115 14.64 18.45 6.61
CA LEU A 115 15.47 18.06 5.47
C LEU A 115 14.65 17.44 4.33
N GLU A 116 13.34 17.29 4.50
CA GLU A 116 12.48 16.58 3.57
C GLU A 116 11.66 17.57 2.75
N GLU A 117 11.80 17.52 1.42
CA GLU A 117 10.96 18.35 0.55
C GLU A 117 9.49 17.95 0.72
N ASP A 118 8.63 18.95 0.89
CA ASP A 118 7.17 18.76 0.92
C ASP A 118 6.73 18.10 -0.39
N SER A 119 6.22 16.88 -0.28
CA SER A 119 5.58 16.14 -1.38
C SER A 119 4.09 16.02 -1.08
N SER A 120 3.24 16.23 -2.10
CA SER A 120 1.79 16.09 -1.96
C SER A 120 1.34 14.65 -1.71
N SER A 121 2.21 13.64 -1.83
CA SER A 121 1.88 12.24 -1.57
C SER A 121 2.41 11.69 -0.25
N ILE A 122 3.12 12.50 0.55
CA ILE A 122 3.78 12.04 1.78
C ILE A 122 3.35 12.90 2.97
N ALA A 123 2.90 12.22 4.03
CA ALA A 123 2.60 12.81 5.32
C ALA A 123 3.46 12.23 6.44
N TYR A 124 3.62 13.01 7.51
CA TYR A 124 4.38 12.64 8.70
C TYR A 124 3.49 12.82 9.92
N LEU A 125 3.53 11.84 10.83
CA LEU A 125 2.86 11.87 12.12
C LEU A 125 3.91 11.69 13.22
N ASP A 126 4.34 12.81 13.80
CA ASP A 126 5.44 12.89 14.75
C ASP A 126 5.05 13.38 16.16
N SER A 127 3.75 13.59 16.36
CA SER A 127 3.16 14.16 17.56
C SER A 127 2.70 13.09 18.56
N SER A 128 2.01 13.50 19.63
CA SER A 128 1.33 12.61 20.57
C SER A 128 0.28 11.70 19.90
N GLU A 129 -0.26 12.10 18.75
CA GLU A 129 -1.20 11.31 17.94
C GLU A 129 -0.54 10.02 17.41
N CYS A 130 0.78 10.03 17.17
CA CYS A 130 1.54 8.83 16.80
C CYS A 130 1.39 7.73 17.85
N LYS A 131 1.53 8.06 19.15
CA LYS A 131 1.41 7.06 20.23
C LYS A 131 0.00 6.50 20.34
N LEU A 132 -1.01 7.36 20.19
CA LEU A 132 -2.41 6.96 20.24
C LEU A 132 -2.73 6.01 19.09
N LEU A 133 -2.35 6.36 17.87
CA LEU A 133 -2.55 5.53 16.70
C LEU A 133 -1.84 4.18 16.82
N ALA A 134 -0.56 4.18 17.21
CA ALA A 134 0.20 2.95 17.43
C ALA A 134 -0.42 2.07 18.52
N ARG A 135 -0.95 2.66 19.60
CA ARG A 135 -1.64 1.92 20.66
C ARG A 135 -2.94 1.30 20.17
N GLU A 136 -3.77 2.05 19.45
CA GLU A 136 -5.04 1.56 18.90
C GLU A 136 -4.84 0.37 17.96
N LEU A 137 -3.75 0.39 17.20
CA LEU A 137 -3.36 -0.68 16.26
C LEU A 137 -2.51 -1.79 16.91
N CYS A 138 -2.30 -1.74 18.22
CA CYS A 138 -1.46 -2.70 18.96
C CYS A 138 -0.01 -2.80 18.42
N LEU A 139 0.51 -1.70 17.92
CA LEU A 139 1.86 -1.56 17.33
C LEU A 139 2.84 -0.81 18.22
N LEU A 140 2.48 -0.49 19.45
CA LEU A 140 3.40 0.18 20.38
C LEU A 140 4.48 -0.79 20.86
N ASP A 141 5.75 -0.39 20.86
CA ASP A 141 6.84 -1.25 21.35
C ASP A 141 6.76 -1.42 22.89
N PRO A 142 6.45 -2.62 23.39
CA PRO A 142 6.35 -2.85 24.83
C PRO A 142 7.72 -2.86 25.52
N VAL A 143 8.81 -3.11 24.79
CA VAL A 143 10.17 -3.22 25.35
C VAL A 143 10.84 -1.85 25.43
N GLY A 144 10.62 -0.97 24.45
CA GLY A 144 11.08 0.42 24.42
C GLY A 144 10.31 1.39 25.32
N GLY A 145 9.64 0.89 26.37
CA GLY A 145 8.88 1.70 27.32
C GLY A 145 7.59 2.30 26.75
N GLY A 146 7.07 1.79 25.62
CA GLY A 146 5.82 2.24 25.02
C GLY A 146 5.90 3.64 24.40
N ASN A 147 7.09 4.10 24.03
CA ASN A 147 7.27 5.43 23.45
C ASN A 147 7.19 5.43 21.94
N TYR A 148 7.83 4.46 21.29
CA TYR A 148 7.86 4.35 19.84
C TYR A 148 6.94 3.21 19.37
N PRO A 149 6.42 3.28 18.14
CA PRO A 149 5.83 2.11 17.52
C PRO A 149 6.91 1.09 17.16
N LEU A 150 6.48 -0.15 16.90
CA LEU A 150 7.28 -1.19 16.26
C LEU A 150 7.46 -0.87 14.77
N ASN A 151 8.56 -1.33 14.20
CA ASN A 151 8.82 -1.25 12.76
C ASN A 151 7.84 -2.12 11.97
N TYR A 152 6.83 -1.50 11.35
CA TYR A 152 5.75 -2.16 10.61
C TYR A 152 5.31 -1.35 9.39
N LEU A 153 4.97 -2.07 8.33
CA LEU A 153 4.20 -1.54 7.21
C LEU A 153 2.75 -1.99 7.36
N MET A 154 1.82 -1.07 7.14
CA MET A 154 0.40 -1.35 6.96
C MET A 154 -0.06 -0.70 5.65
N ILE A 155 -0.77 -1.46 4.81
CA ILE A 155 -1.35 -0.96 3.56
C ILE A 155 -2.86 -0.93 3.74
N ILE A 156 -3.44 0.25 3.56
CA ILE A 156 -4.88 0.51 3.70
C ILE A 156 -5.44 0.96 2.37
N ASP A 157 -6.66 0.52 2.08
CA ASP A 157 -7.40 0.94 0.90
C ASP A 157 -8.32 2.15 1.19
N PRO A 158 -8.96 2.73 0.17
CA PRO A 158 -9.90 3.84 0.33
C PRO A 158 -11.10 3.55 1.25
N HIS A 159 -11.41 2.28 1.50
CA HIS A 159 -12.49 1.84 2.38
C HIS A 159 -12.02 1.63 3.83
N LEU A 160 -10.79 2.07 4.16
CA LEU A 160 -10.18 1.93 5.49
C LEU A 160 -10.02 0.46 5.91
N LEU A 161 -9.94 -0.45 4.93
CA LEU A 161 -9.64 -1.85 5.15
C LEU A 161 -8.14 -2.06 5.10
N VAL A 162 -7.62 -2.77 6.10
CA VAL A 162 -6.21 -3.17 6.11
C VAL A 162 -6.04 -4.31 5.12
N ARG A 163 -5.41 -4.01 3.98
CA ARG A 163 -5.16 -4.98 2.90
C ARG A 163 -3.90 -5.77 3.11
N TYR A 164 -2.94 -5.25 3.87
CA TYR A 164 -1.74 -5.97 4.22
C TYR A 164 -1.05 -5.33 5.44
N GLN A 165 -0.38 -6.16 6.24
CA GLN A 165 0.40 -5.70 7.38
C GLN A 165 1.60 -6.64 7.60
N VAL A 166 2.79 -6.07 7.75
CA VAL A 166 4.02 -6.85 7.90
C VAL A 166 5.06 -6.11 8.75
N PRO A 167 5.83 -6.81 9.61
CA PRO A 167 6.99 -6.21 10.27
C PRO A 167 8.04 -5.77 9.24
N LEU A 168 8.74 -4.67 9.51
CA LEU A 168 9.86 -4.21 8.70
C LEU A 168 11.18 -4.60 9.36
N LYS A 169 12.15 -5.01 8.53
CA LYS A 169 13.48 -5.43 8.97
C LYS A 169 14.55 -4.56 8.34
N PHE A 170 15.27 -3.85 9.19
CA PHE A 170 16.41 -3.00 8.81
C PHE A 170 17.71 -3.63 9.34
N SER A 171 18.73 -3.72 8.47
CA SER A 171 19.99 -4.43 8.76
C SER A 171 20.80 -3.83 9.91
N HIS A 172 20.56 -2.57 10.26
CA HIS A 172 21.30 -1.83 11.28
C HIS A 172 20.49 -1.55 12.54
N CYS A 173 19.27 -2.09 12.65
CA CYS A 173 18.45 -1.95 13.84
C CYS A 173 18.61 -3.20 14.73
N TYR A 174 18.87 -2.99 16.01
CA TYR A 174 19.25 -4.06 16.95
C TYR A 174 18.13 -4.36 17.94
N GLY A 175 16.97 -4.79 17.44
CA GLY A 175 15.85 -5.28 18.26
C GLY A 175 15.72 -6.81 18.23
N ALA A 176 15.57 -7.46 19.38
CA ALA A 176 15.38 -8.92 19.44
C ALA A 176 14.13 -9.42 18.67
N TYR A 177 13.15 -8.53 18.45
CA TYR A 177 11.93 -8.77 17.69
C TYR A 177 12.10 -8.59 16.17
N GLN A 178 13.23 -8.06 15.68
CA GLN A 178 13.46 -7.74 14.26
C GLN A 178 14.10 -8.91 13.47
N LYS A 179 14.04 -10.14 14.00
CA LYS A 179 14.56 -11.33 13.30
C LYS A 179 13.81 -11.62 12.00
N PHE A 180 12.52 -11.27 11.96
CA PHE A 180 11.60 -11.49 10.86
C PHE A 180 11.01 -10.16 10.38
N GLY A 181 10.73 -10.06 9.08
CA GLY A 181 10.14 -8.87 8.49
C GLY A 181 10.58 -8.67 7.05
N LEU A 182 9.89 -7.75 6.37
CA LEU A 182 10.19 -7.33 5.02
C LEU A 182 11.47 -6.49 5.00
N GLN A 183 12.41 -6.86 4.14
CA GLN A 183 13.64 -6.09 3.92
C GLN A 183 13.42 -5.03 2.84
N LEU A 184 14.21 -3.95 2.87
CA LEU A 184 14.14 -2.86 1.88
C LEU A 184 14.08 -3.34 0.41
N PRO A 185 14.90 -4.30 -0.05
CA PRO A 185 14.84 -4.75 -1.44
C PRO A 185 13.49 -5.35 -1.85
N HIS A 186 12.79 -6.01 -0.91
CA HIS A 186 11.46 -6.57 -1.16
C HIS A 186 10.34 -5.54 -0.98
N LEU A 187 10.60 -4.46 -0.24
CA LEU A 187 9.64 -3.37 -0.08
C LEU A 187 9.35 -2.66 -1.41
N LEU A 188 10.37 -2.42 -2.23
CA LEU A 188 10.17 -1.79 -3.54
C LEU A 188 9.22 -2.61 -4.44
N GLY A 189 9.44 -3.91 -4.56
CA GLY A 189 8.57 -4.79 -5.36
C GLY A 189 7.13 -4.83 -4.83
N LEU A 190 6.94 -4.77 -3.51
CA LEU A 190 5.62 -4.68 -2.91
C LEU A 190 4.91 -3.36 -3.27
N ILE A 191 5.63 -2.23 -3.20
CA ILE A 191 5.08 -0.93 -3.60
C ILE A 191 4.69 -0.97 -5.08
N GLU A 192 5.53 -1.53 -5.95
CA GLU A 192 5.25 -1.69 -7.38
C GLU A 192 3.99 -2.52 -7.65
N GLU A 193 3.82 -3.66 -6.96
CA GLU A 193 2.63 -4.53 -7.09
C GLU A 193 1.33 -3.76 -6.78
N TYR A 194 1.30 -3.04 -5.65
CA TYR A 194 0.12 -2.27 -5.23
C TYR A 194 -0.12 -1.03 -6.11
N SER A 195 0.94 -0.36 -6.55
CA SER A 195 0.85 0.79 -7.46
C SER A 195 0.28 0.38 -8.82
N SER A 196 0.77 -0.72 -9.36
CA SER A 196 0.30 -1.29 -10.64
C SER A 196 -1.13 -1.78 -10.53
N PHE A 197 -1.51 -2.34 -9.37
CA PHE A 197 -2.89 -2.72 -9.11
C PHE A 197 -3.80 -1.50 -9.08
N ALA A 198 -3.42 -0.42 -8.39
CA ALA A 198 -4.21 0.80 -8.27
C ALA A 198 -4.46 1.53 -9.60
N THR A 199 -3.45 1.63 -10.49
CA THR A 199 -3.57 2.33 -11.79
C THR A 199 -4.43 1.62 -12.83
N THR A 200 -4.69 0.33 -12.64
CA THR A 200 -5.41 -0.51 -13.63
C THR A 200 -6.91 -0.59 -13.33
N THR A 201 -7.35 -0.01 -12.22
CA THR A 201 -8.75 0.01 -11.74
C THR A 201 -9.35 1.37 -11.97
#